data_AF-A0A2T2PS24-F1
#
_entry.id   AF-A0A2T2PS24-F1
#
_cell.length_a   1.000
_cell.length_b   1.000
_cell.length_c   1.000
_cell.angle_alpha   90.00
_cell.angle_beta   90.00
_cell.angle_gamma   90.00
#
_symmetry.space_group_name_H-M   'P 1'
#
loop_
_entity.id
_entity.type
_entity.pdbx_description
1 polymer ?
#
loop_
_entity_poly.entity_id
_entity_poly.type
_entity_poly.pdbx_seq_one_letter_code
_entity_poly.pdbx_strand_id
1 'polypeptide(L)'
;MILGVLSAVLAMDKSCFAQDAEMTVTARTSEETVIEGYADADNKCAPVELPRLLLLKSPEHGVVCYRIEDFEVAGDSGGDQACIGRWVRGISVFYLARSGYSGPDSLRYEAVTDRRRDRVAVRVTVLPGLGNDSDAASLGASPRESAMSPGPIPACVVPVS
;
A
#
# COMPACT_ATOMS: atom_id res chain seq x y z
N MET A 1 -40.98 -9.38 -53.10
CA MET A 1 -40.80 -9.12 -51.66
C MET A 1 -39.38 -9.52 -51.30
N ILE A 2 -38.53 -8.54 -50.98
CA ILE A 2 -37.10 -8.76 -50.69
C ILE A 2 -37.00 -8.87 -49.16
N LEU A 3 -36.70 -10.06 -48.65
CA LEU A 3 -36.48 -10.30 -47.22
C LEU A 3 -35.12 -9.72 -46.83
N GLY A 4 -35.13 -8.64 -46.05
CA GLY A 4 -33.92 -7.98 -45.55
C GLY A 4 -33.24 -8.82 -44.46
N VAL A 5 -31.94 -9.02 -44.60
CA VAL A 5 -31.09 -9.64 -43.60
C VAL A 5 -30.65 -8.55 -42.62
N LEU A 6 -31.23 -8.55 -41.42
CA LEU A 6 -30.79 -7.67 -40.32
C LEU A 6 -29.63 -8.36 -39.60
N SER A 7 -28.39 -8.07 -39.99
CA SER A 7 -27.21 -8.48 -39.22
C SER A 7 -27.01 -7.54 -38.03
N ALA A 8 -27.31 -8.02 -36.82
CA ALA A 8 -26.94 -7.35 -35.59
C ALA A 8 -25.45 -7.61 -35.32
N VAL A 9 -24.61 -6.59 -35.53
CA VAL A 9 -23.20 -6.61 -35.10
C VAL A 9 -23.19 -6.33 -33.59
N LEU A 10 -22.98 -7.38 -32.78
CA LEU A 10 -22.70 -7.24 -31.36
C LEU A 10 -21.27 -6.72 -31.20
N ALA A 11 -21.12 -5.42 -30.98
CA ALA A 11 -19.87 -4.82 -30.53
C ALA A 11 -19.61 -5.30 -29.09
N MET A 12 -18.71 -6.26 -28.92
CA MET A 12 -18.18 -6.61 -27.61
C MET A 12 -17.07 -5.63 -27.26
N ASP A 13 -17.40 -4.59 -26.51
CA ASP A 13 -16.42 -3.72 -25.86
C ASP A 13 -15.61 -4.57 -24.86
N LYS A 14 -14.42 -4.99 -25.30
CA LYS A 14 -13.40 -5.58 -24.43
C LYS A 14 -12.80 -4.47 -23.57
N SER A 15 -13.51 -4.06 -22.52
CA SER A 15 -12.93 -3.26 -21.45
C SER A 15 -11.89 -4.10 -20.74
N CYS A 16 -10.61 -3.85 -21.05
CA CYS A 16 -9.49 -4.34 -20.28
C CYS A 16 -9.50 -3.63 -18.91
N PHE A 17 -10.25 -4.16 -17.96
CA PHE A 17 -10.16 -3.72 -16.57
C PHE A 17 -8.89 -4.35 -15.98
N ALA A 18 -7.80 -3.58 -15.93
CA ALA A 18 -6.74 -3.86 -14.97
C ALA A 18 -7.38 -3.74 -13.57
N GLN A 19 -7.56 -4.86 -12.88
CA GLN A 19 -8.09 -4.87 -11.51
C GLN A 19 -6.98 -4.37 -10.59
N ASP A 20 -7.19 -3.20 -9.99
CA ASP A 20 -6.35 -2.76 -8.88
C ASP A 20 -6.45 -3.82 -7.77
N ALA A 21 -5.32 -4.20 -7.18
CA ALA A 21 -5.33 -5.06 -6.00
C ALA A 21 -5.97 -4.27 -4.85
N GLU A 22 -7.12 -4.73 -4.35
CA GLU A 22 -7.81 -4.10 -3.24
C GLU A 22 -7.49 -4.83 -1.94
N MET A 23 -7.04 -4.09 -0.93
CA MET A 23 -6.76 -4.62 0.39
C MET A 23 -7.39 -3.78 1.50
N THR A 24 -7.63 -4.42 2.64
CA THR A 24 -8.13 -3.76 3.85
C THR A 24 -7.13 -3.93 4.99
N VAL A 25 -6.82 -2.83 5.66
CA VAL A 25 -5.88 -2.76 6.78
C VAL A 25 -6.61 -2.17 8.00
N THR A 26 -6.34 -2.71 9.19
CA THR A 26 -6.78 -2.09 10.44
C THR A 26 -5.58 -1.47 11.12
N ALA A 27 -5.65 -0.16 11.36
CA ALA A 27 -4.62 0.61 12.03
C ALA A 27 -5.12 1.12 13.38
N ARG A 28 -4.21 1.54 14.25
CA ARG A 28 -4.54 2.30 15.45
C ARG A 28 -4.00 3.72 15.35
N THR A 29 -4.66 4.67 15.98
CA THR A 29 -4.13 6.03 16.09
C THR A 29 -2.74 6.01 16.74
N SER A 30 -1.81 6.80 16.22
CA SER A 30 -0.44 6.93 16.73
C SER A 30 0.41 5.63 16.69
N GLU A 31 -0.01 4.60 15.95
CA GLU A 31 0.76 3.37 15.72
C GLU A 31 1.01 3.18 14.22
N GLU A 32 2.26 2.84 13.87
CA GLU A 32 2.59 2.46 12.50
C GLU A 32 2.02 1.08 12.18
N THR A 33 1.34 0.97 11.04
CA THR A 33 0.74 -0.27 10.57
C THR A 33 1.35 -0.64 9.22
N VAL A 34 1.83 -1.87 9.09
CA VAL A 34 2.32 -2.39 7.80
C VAL A 34 1.13 -2.58 6.86
N ILE A 35 1.21 -1.98 5.67
CA ILE A 35 0.26 -2.19 4.57
C ILE A 35 0.66 -3.46 3.82
N GLU A 36 1.90 -3.49 3.31
CA GLU A 36 2.39 -4.56 2.44
C GLU A 36 3.93 -4.57 2.43
N GLY A 37 4.50 -5.74 2.17
CA GLY A 37 5.93 -5.94 1.95
C GLY A 37 6.22 -6.40 0.51
N TYR A 38 7.30 -5.89 -0.07
CA TYR A 38 7.83 -6.28 -1.37
C TYR A 38 9.23 -6.84 -1.20
N ALA A 39 9.37 -8.15 -1.39
CA ALA A 39 10.65 -8.83 -1.40
C ALA A 39 10.60 -9.95 -2.44
N ASP A 40 11.39 -9.81 -3.49
CA ASP A 40 11.56 -10.81 -4.53
C ASP A 40 13.01 -11.31 -4.50
N ALA A 41 13.20 -12.62 -4.64
CA ALA A 41 14.51 -13.25 -4.70
C ALA A 41 14.79 -13.82 -6.11
N ASP A 42 16.05 -13.76 -6.55
CA ASP A 42 16.44 -14.49 -7.76
C ASP A 42 16.71 -15.99 -7.45
N ASN A 43 17.07 -16.75 -8.48
CA ASN A 43 17.39 -18.18 -8.31
C ASN A 43 18.68 -18.46 -7.50
N LYS A 44 19.41 -17.43 -7.09
CA LYS A 44 20.55 -17.49 -6.16
C LYS A 44 20.18 -16.97 -4.77
N CYS A 45 18.91 -16.66 -4.55
CA CYS A 45 18.38 -16.05 -3.34
C CYS A 45 19.00 -14.68 -3.03
N ALA A 46 19.42 -13.96 -4.07
CA ALA A 46 19.82 -12.57 -3.96
C ALA A 46 18.59 -11.66 -4.11
N PRO A 47 18.54 -10.51 -3.42
CA PRO A 47 17.48 -9.53 -3.61
C PRO A 47 17.39 -9.07 -5.05
N VAL A 48 16.18 -9.05 -5.59
CA VAL A 48 15.87 -8.42 -6.88
C VAL A 48 15.68 -6.91 -6.69
N GLU A 49 15.55 -6.17 -7.79
CA GLU A 49 15.25 -4.74 -7.81
C GLU A 49 14.10 -4.37 -6.85
N LEU A 50 14.34 -3.38 -5.99
CA LEU A 50 13.31 -2.83 -5.10
C LEU A 50 12.35 -1.93 -5.89
N PRO A 51 11.02 -2.05 -5.70
CA PRO A 51 10.07 -1.25 -6.45
C PRO A 51 10.17 0.24 -6.09
N ARG A 52 9.98 1.09 -7.10
CA ARG A 52 9.68 2.51 -6.90
C ARG A 52 8.21 2.63 -6.50
N LEU A 53 7.98 3.31 -5.38
CA LEU A 53 6.64 3.50 -4.81
C LEU A 53 6.09 4.88 -5.15
N LEU A 54 4.92 4.93 -5.79
CA LEU A 54 4.27 6.16 -6.23
C LEU A 54 2.85 6.28 -5.65
N LEU A 55 2.64 7.25 -4.78
CA LEU A 55 1.33 7.60 -4.24
C LEU A 55 0.47 8.26 -5.33
N LEU A 56 -0.65 7.63 -5.66
CA LEU A 56 -1.63 8.14 -6.62
C LEU A 56 -2.75 8.92 -5.94
N LYS A 57 -3.25 8.37 -4.82
CA LYS A 57 -4.24 9.02 -3.95
C LYS A 57 -3.68 9.02 -2.54
N SER A 58 -3.52 10.21 -1.98
CA SER A 58 -3.09 10.37 -0.60
C SER A 58 -4.17 10.01 0.41
N PRO A 59 -3.79 9.47 1.57
CA PRO A 59 -4.69 9.36 2.72
C PRO A 59 -5.11 10.75 3.20
N GLU A 60 -6.34 10.86 3.71
CA GLU A 60 -6.87 12.13 4.25
C GLU A 60 -6.52 12.28 5.73
N HIS A 61 -6.33 11.16 6.44
CA HIS A 61 -6.23 11.12 7.90
C HIS A 61 -4.98 10.38 8.39
N GLY A 62 -3.98 10.23 7.54
CA GLY A 62 -2.70 9.66 7.91
C GLY A 62 -1.59 10.04 6.95
N VAL A 63 -0.47 9.35 7.09
CA VAL A 63 0.69 9.43 6.20
C VAL A 63 1.13 8.02 5.82
N VAL A 64 1.80 7.91 4.67
CA VAL A 64 2.40 6.66 4.18
C VAL A 64 3.88 6.88 3.96
N CYS A 65 4.69 5.91 4.33
CA CYS A 65 6.13 5.92 4.09
C CYS A 65 6.62 4.50 3.86
N TYR A 66 7.89 4.34 3.47
CA TYR A 66 8.50 3.03 3.30
C TYR A 66 9.77 2.85 4.12
N ARG A 67 10.11 1.61 4.46
CA ARG A 67 11.43 1.24 4.99
C ARG A 67 11.99 0.08 4.19
N ILE A 68 13.31 0.06 4.07
CA ILE A 68 14.03 -1.09 3.52
C ILE A 68 14.33 -2.03 4.68
N GLU A 69 13.85 -3.25 4.59
CA GLU A 69 13.92 -4.27 5.65
C GLU A 69 14.36 -5.60 5.06
N ASP A 70 14.85 -6.51 5.90
CA ASP A 70 15.13 -7.88 5.48
C ASP A 70 13.92 -8.75 5.82
N PHE A 71 13.48 -9.55 4.84
CA PHE A 71 12.33 -10.44 4.95
C PHE A 71 12.80 -11.89 4.90
N GLU A 72 12.31 -12.73 5.80
CA GLU A 72 12.46 -14.16 5.64
C GLU A 72 11.50 -14.66 4.55
N VAL A 73 12.03 -15.37 3.55
CA VAL A 73 11.21 -15.99 2.50
C VAL A 73 10.34 -17.08 3.15
N ALA A 74 9.04 -16.80 3.23
CA ALA A 74 8.06 -17.69 3.84
C ALA A 74 7.82 -18.93 2.97
N GLY A 75 7.35 -20.02 3.61
CA GLY A 75 7.15 -21.32 2.95
C GLY A 75 6.08 -21.35 1.84
N ASP A 76 5.23 -20.33 1.78
CA ASP A 76 4.19 -20.12 0.78
C ASP A 76 4.60 -19.15 -0.35
N SER A 77 5.87 -18.71 -0.36
CA SER A 77 6.43 -17.84 -1.41
C SER A 77 6.56 -18.62 -2.72
N GLY A 78 5.53 -18.56 -3.57
CA GLY A 78 5.39 -19.41 -4.76
C GLY A 78 6.60 -19.44 -5.70
N GLY A 79 7.04 -18.27 -6.19
CA GLY A 79 8.14 -18.16 -7.16
C GLY A 79 9.54 -18.43 -6.56
N ASP A 80 9.66 -18.29 -5.24
CA ASP A 80 10.94 -18.23 -4.54
C ASP A 80 11.13 -19.43 -3.61
N GLN A 81 10.45 -20.55 -3.87
CA GLN A 81 10.49 -21.74 -3.02
C GLN A 81 11.91 -22.28 -2.76
N ALA A 82 12.83 -22.09 -3.71
CA ALA A 82 14.24 -22.46 -3.55
C ALA A 82 14.97 -21.65 -2.47
N CYS A 83 14.37 -20.54 -2.04
CA CYS A 83 14.94 -19.56 -1.11
C CYS A 83 14.24 -19.52 0.25
N ILE A 84 13.29 -20.43 0.52
CA ILE A 84 12.60 -20.52 1.81
C ILE A 84 13.59 -20.52 2.98
N GLY A 85 13.32 -19.68 3.99
CA GLY A 85 14.16 -19.50 5.19
C GLY A 85 15.41 -18.62 4.99
N ARG A 86 15.61 -18.06 3.78
CA ARG A 86 16.63 -17.04 3.54
C ARG A 86 16.07 -15.66 3.85
N TRP A 87 16.98 -14.77 4.26
CA TRP A 87 16.68 -13.36 4.44
C TRP A 87 16.99 -12.61 3.14
N VAL A 88 16.01 -11.87 2.64
CA VAL A 88 16.07 -11.12 1.39
C VAL A 88 15.68 -9.69 1.67
N ARG A 89 16.50 -8.75 1.20
CA ARG A 89 16.25 -7.33 1.34
C ARG A 89 15.05 -6.91 0.50
N GLY A 90 14.10 -6.22 1.11
CA GLY A 90 12.85 -5.76 0.50
C GLY A 90 12.44 -4.39 0.99
N ILE A 91 11.20 -4.00 0.69
CA ILE A 91 10.57 -2.77 1.18
C ILE A 91 9.26 -3.10 1.90
N SER A 92 9.08 -2.56 3.11
CA SER A 92 7.80 -2.49 3.81
C SER A 92 7.16 -1.11 3.60
N VAL A 93 5.88 -1.08 3.29
CA VAL A 93 5.06 0.15 3.22
C VAL A 93 4.26 0.29 4.51
N PHE A 94 4.36 1.46 5.16
CA PHE A 94 3.72 1.75 6.44
C PHE A 94 2.68 2.85 6.31
N TYR A 95 1.60 2.70 7.05
CA TYR A 95 0.61 3.75 7.31
C TYR A 95 0.70 4.19 8.77
N LEU A 96 0.62 5.51 8.99
CA LEU A 96 0.48 6.08 10.32
C LEU A 96 -0.73 7.01 10.34
N ALA A 97 -1.72 6.67 11.17
CA ALA A 97 -2.88 7.52 11.38
C ALA A 97 -2.49 8.81 12.10
N ARG A 98 -3.14 9.91 11.74
CA ARG A 98 -3.08 11.16 12.48
C ARG A 98 -3.53 10.94 13.93
N SER A 99 -2.80 11.53 14.86
CA SER A 99 -3.14 11.49 16.29
C SER A 99 -4.59 11.91 16.53
N GLY A 100 -5.30 11.12 17.33
CA GLY A 100 -6.70 11.33 17.71
C GLY A 100 -7.74 11.02 16.62
N TYR A 101 -7.32 10.64 15.40
CA TYR A 101 -8.26 10.21 14.37
C TYR A 101 -8.68 8.75 14.58
N SER A 102 -9.99 8.49 14.42
CA SER A 102 -10.56 7.15 14.29
C SER A 102 -11.67 7.20 13.24
N GLY A 103 -11.77 6.14 12.43
CA GLY A 103 -12.66 6.11 11.27
C GLY A 103 -12.00 5.57 10.01
N PRO A 104 -12.70 5.64 8.86
CA PRO A 104 -12.21 5.13 7.59
C PRO A 104 -11.24 6.10 6.90
N ASP A 105 -10.13 5.57 6.37
CA ASP A 105 -9.22 6.29 5.49
C ASP A 105 -8.95 5.44 4.24
N SER A 106 -8.36 6.03 3.21
CA SER A 106 -8.01 5.29 2.00
C SER A 106 -6.87 5.95 1.23
N LEU A 107 -6.01 5.11 0.66
CA LEU A 107 -4.96 5.56 -0.24
C LEU A 107 -4.89 4.65 -1.47
N ARG A 108 -4.19 5.12 -2.50
CA ARG A 108 -3.81 4.30 -3.66
C ARG A 108 -2.37 4.56 -4.02
N TYR A 109 -1.60 3.53 -4.30
CA TYR A 109 -0.23 3.66 -4.76
C TYR A 109 0.11 2.65 -5.85
N GLU A 110 1.22 2.88 -6.54
CA GLU A 110 1.83 1.92 -7.44
C GLU A 110 3.18 1.44 -6.90
N ALA A 111 3.45 0.15 -7.04
CA ALA A 111 4.78 -0.43 -6.89
C ALA A 111 5.30 -0.80 -8.29
N VAL A 112 6.42 -0.19 -8.69
CA VAL A 112 6.94 -0.29 -10.06
C VAL A 112 8.37 -0.81 -10.06
N THR A 113 8.58 -1.96 -10.70
CA THR A 113 9.89 -2.48 -11.10
C THR A 113 9.99 -2.48 -12.63
N ASP A 114 11.14 -2.89 -13.18
CA ASP A 114 11.27 -3.09 -14.62
C ASP A 114 10.35 -4.19 -15.18
N ARG A 115 9.92 -5.13 -14.32
CA ARG A 115 9.13 -6.31 -14.73
C ARG A 115 7.65 -6.21 -14.39
N ARG A 116 7.30 -5.45 -13.35
CA ARG A 116 5.96 -5.44 -12.75
C ARG A 116 5.52 -4.03 -12.41
N ARG A 117 4.22 -3.78 -12.59
CA ARG A 117 3.53 -2.59 -12.10
C ARG A 117 2.28 -3.04 -11.37
N ASP A 118 2.29 -2.92 -10.06
CA ASP A 118 1.13 -3.19 -9.23
C ASP A 118 0.44 -1.89 -8.88
N ARG A 119 -0.88 -1.88 -9.02
CA ARG A 119 -1.74 -0.83 -8.49
C ARG A 119 -2.46 -1.35 -7.28
N VAL A 120 -2.29 -0.68 -6.16
CA VAL A 120 -2.83 -1.10 -4.87
C VAL A 120 -3.80 -0.05 -4.36
N ALA A 121 -5.04 -0.47 -4.08
CA ALA A 121 -6.04 0.32 -3.40
C ALA A 121 -6.18 -0.17 -1.96
N VAL A 122 -5.89 0.70 -1.00
CA VAL A 122 -5.91 0.38 0.43
C VAL A 122 -7.11 1.05 1.09
N ARG A 123 -7.96 0.27 1.74
CA ARG A 123 -8.94 0.77 2.71
C ARG A 123 -8.37 0.60 4.10
N VAL A 124 -8.35 1.67 4.88
CA VAL A 124 -7.86 1.65 6.25
C VAL A 124 -9.02 1.88 7.19
N THR A 125 -9.15 1.04 8.21
CA THR A 125 -10.02 1.28 9.37
C THR A 125 -9.14 1.67 10.55
N VAL A 126 -9.23 2.92 10.99
CA VAL A 126 -8.45 3.44 12.12
C VAL A 126 -9.24 3.28 13.41
N LEU A 127 -8.70 2.49 14.32
CA LEU A 127 -9.21 2.31 15.68
C LEU A 127 -8.57 3.34 16.64
N PRO A 128 -9.25 3.67 17.75
CA PRO A 128 -8.63 4.44 18.81
C PRO A 128 -7.42 3.72 19.41
N GLY A 129 -6.56 4.51 20.06
CA GLY A 129 -5.40 4.02 20.81
C GLY A 129 -5.83 3.16 21.99
N LEU A 130 -4.91 2.35 22.50
CA LEU A 130 -5.15 1.49 23.68
C LEU A 130 -4.94 2.23 25.02
N GLY A 131 -4.57 3.51 24.98
CA GLY A 131 -4.40 4.35 26.15
C GLY A 131 -5.74 4.91 26.66
N ASN A 132 -5.88 5.06 27.98
CA ASN A 132 -6.89 5.93 28.55
C ASN A 132 -6.51 7.38 28.19
N ASP A 133 -6.93 7.85 27.02
CA ASP A 133 -6.74 9.22 26.55
C ASP A 133 -7.71 10.19 27.28
N SER A 134 -7.73 10.12 28.61
CA SER A 134 -8.40 11.11 29.46
C SER A 134 -7.61 12.43 29.53
N ASP A 135 -6.36 12.47 29.05
CA ASP A 135 -5.48 13.64 29.10
C ASP A 135 -5.00 14.09 27.70
N ALA A 136 -5.87 14.06 26.69
CA ALA A 136 -5.62 14.73 25.41
C ALA A 136 -6.82 15.58 24.93
N ALA A 137 -7.64 16.07 25.86
CA ALA A 137 -8.44 17.24 25.59
C ALA A 137 -7.54 18.49 25.71
N SER A 138 -7.21 19.09 24.57
CA SER A 138 -6.62 20.44 24.44
C SER A 138 -5.11 20.60 24.70
N LEU A 139 -4.29 20.18 23.74
CA LEU A 139 -3.09 20.95 23.36
C LEU A 139 -3.00 21.03 21.84
N GLY A 140 -3.67 22.04 21.29
CA GLY A 140 -3.44 22.55 19.94
C GLY A 140 -3.81 21.59 18.81
N ALA A 141 -4.86 21.94 18.06
CA ALA A 141 -4.89 21.60 16.65
C ALA A 141 -3.65 22.25 15.99
N SER A 142 -2.51 21.53 16.01
CA SER A 142 -1.31 21.90 15.26
C SER A 142 -1.70 21.94 13.78
N PRO A 143 -1.28 22.97 13.05
CA PRO A 143 -1.95 23.43 11.84
C PRO A 143 -1.91 22.32 10.81
N ARG A 144 -3.10 21.82 10.42
CA ARG A 144 -3.36 20.96 9.25
C ARG A 144 -2.06 20.39 8.69
N GLU A 145 -1.50 19.38 9.38
CA GLU A 145 -0.32 18.70 8.82
C GLU A 145 -0.70 18.34 7.40
N SER A 146 0.05 18.93 6.46
CA SER A 146 -0.43 19.08 5.10
C SER A 146 -0.66 17.69 4.57
N ALA A 147 -1.85 17.46 4.02
CA ALA A 147 -2.15 16.18 3.38
C ALA A 147 -1.01 15.88 2.41
N MET A 148 -0.52 14.65 2.45
CA MET A 148 0.55 14.24 1.54
C MET A 148 0.14 14.56 0.12
N SER A 149 1.06 15.03 -0.71
CA SER A 149 0.80 15.19 -2.14
C SER A 149 1.06 13.87 -2.86
N PRO A 150 0.29 13.55 -3.92
CA PRO A 150 0.63 12.46 -4.82
C PRO A 150 2.06 12.60 -5.36
N GLY A 151 2.74 11.48 -5.57
CA GLY A 151 4.16 11.46 -5.96
C GLY A 151 4.93 10.31 -5.30
N PRO A 152 6.27 10.34 -5.32
CA PRO A 152 7.07 9.33 -4.65
C PRO A 152 6.72 9.19 -3.17
N ILE A 153 6.46 7.96 -2.71
CA ILE A 153 6.31 7.70 -1.27
C ILE A 153 7.69 7.89 -0.62
N PRO A 154 7.81 8.72 0.44
CA PRO A 154 9.09 8.97 1.08
C PRO A 154 9.52 7.80 1.97
N ALA A 155 10.81 7.73 2.27
CA ALA A 155 11.30 6.85 3.33
C ALA A 155 10.75 7.31 4.68
N CYS A 156 10.48 6.38 5.59
CA CYS A 156 10.02 6.72 6.93
C CYS A 156 11.12 7.48 7.70
N VAL A 157 10.73 8.52 8.42
CA VAL A 157 11.62 9.21 9.33
C VAL A 157 11.80 8.33 10.55
N VAL A 158 12.97 7.69 10.68
CA VAL A 158 13.38 7.06 11.94
C VAL A 158 13.71 8.15 12.94
N PRO A 159 13.06 8.20 14.12
CA PRO A 159 13.46 9.11 15.17
C PRO A 159 14.91 8.78 15.56
N VAL A 160 15.84 9.70 15.31
CA VAL A 160 17.18 9.60 15.90
C VAL A 160 17.02 9.80 17.41
N SER A 161 17.41 8.78 18.17
CA SER A 161 17.42 8.79 19.64
C SER A 161 18.62 9.56 20.17
#